data_AF-A0A7Z0SNF5-F1
#
_entry.id   AF-A0A7Z0SNF5-F1
#
_cell.length_a   1.000
_cell.length_b   1.000
_cell.length_c   1.000
_cell.angle_alpha   90.00
_cell.angle_beta   90.00
_cell.angle_gamma   90.00
#
_symmetry.space_group_name_H-M   'P 1'
#
loop_
_entity.id
_entity.type
_entity.pdbx_description
1 polymer ?
#
loop_
_entity_poly.entity_id
_entity_poly.type
_entity_poly.pdbx_seq_one_letter_code
_entity_poly.pdbx_strand_id
1 'polypeptide(L)'
;MSLPLCLLFDSDGTLVDSEILLAEVMGNILPTFGLPFSARQYMEEFRGVRFRTIVDNLGERNGALDEEHFLAMESEMRRLMEQRMRAELLPIDGIPEALAWISHSTSA
;
A
#
# COMPACT_ATOMS: atom_id res chain seq x y z
N MET A 1 25.53 12.18 30.61
CA MET A 1 24.98 12.87 29.44
C MET A 1 24.23 11.85 28.62
N SER A 2 22.93 12.04 28.38
CA SER A 2 22.17 11.18 27.46
C SER A 2 22.51 11.55 26.03
N LEU A 3 22.58 10.56 25.15
CA LEU A 3 22.74 10.78 23.71
C LEU A 3 21.42 11.37 23.15
N PRO A 4 21.48 12.24 22.13
CA PRO A 4 20.29 12.71 21.44
C PRO A 4 19.55 11.52 20.82
N LEU A 5 18.23 11.50 20.98
CA LEU A 5 17.38 10.47 20.38
C LEU A 5 17.09 10.82 18.92
N CYS A 6 16.97 9.80 18.07
CA CYS A 6 16.59 9.91 16.67
C CYS A 6 15.49 8.89 16.36
N LEU A 7 14.46 9.31 15.64
CA LEU A 7 13.36 8.46 15.18
C LEU A 7 13.38 8.40 13.66
N LEU A 8 13.29 7.18 13.11
CA LEU A 8 13.12 6.91 11.69
C LEU A 8 11.74 6.31 11.50
N PHE A 9 10.93 6.94 10.67
CA PHE A 9 9.58 6.50 10.37
C PHE A 9 9.53 5.89 8.97
N ASP A 10 8.85 4.76 8.85
CA ASP A 10 8.30 4.35 7.57
C ASP A 10 7.16 5.30 7.17
N SER A 11 6.83 5.39 5.89
CA SER A 11 5.74 6.24 5.39
C SER A 11 4.43 5.46 5.32
N ASP A 12 4.40 4.42 4.50
CA ASP A 12 3.18 3.68 4.16
C ASP A 12 2.73 2.80 5.34
N GLY A 13 1.44 2.90 5.71
CA GLY A 13 0.90 2.17 6.85
C GLY A 13 1.45 2.61 8.23
N THR A 14 2.30 3.65 8.26
CA THR A 14 2.82 4.25 9.50
C THR A 14 2.46 5.72 9.63
N LEU A 15 2.82 6.55 8.65
CA LEU A 15 2.49 7.98 8.65
C LEU A 15 1.20 8.28 7.87
N VAL A 16 0.93 7.50 6.82
CA VAL A 16 -0.21 7.68 5.91
C VAL A 16 -0.92 6.36 5.69
N ASP A 17 -2.23 6.44 5.47
CA ASP A 17 -3.10 5.26 5.28
C ASP A 17 -3.19 4.86 3.80
N SER A 18 -2.05 4.48 3.22
CA SER A 18 -1.94 4.09 1.81
C SER A 18 -2.33 2.62 1.54
N GLU A 19 -2.36 1.76 2.56
CA GLU A 19 -2.67 0.34 2.41
C GLU A 19 -4.13 0.11 2.00
N ILE A 20 -5.07 0.90 2.53
CA ILE A 20 -6.49 0.82 2.15
C ILE A 20 -6.65 1.17 0.67
N LEU A 21 -5.99 2.24 0.20
CA LEU A 21 -6.03 2.64 -1.20
C LEU A 21 -5.44 1.55 -2.10
N LEU A 22 -4.32 0.95 -1.71
CA LEU A 22 -3.70 -0.14 -2.45
C LEU A 22 -4.64 -1.36 -2.53
N ALA A 23 -5.27 -1.73 -1.42
CA ALA A 23 -6.22 -2.83 -1.35
C ALA A 23 -7.40 -2.63 -2.32
N GLU A 24 -7.97 -1.43 -2.34
CA GLU A 24 -9.08 -1.06 -3.23
C GLU A 24 -8.66 -1.05 -4.69
N VAL A 25 -7.49 -0.50 -5.02
CA VAL A 25 -6.93 -0.52 -6.38
C VAL A 25 -6.73 -1.95 -6.86
N MET A 26 -6.14 -2.82 -6.03
CA MET A 26 -5.95 -4.23 -6.36
C MET A 26 -7.29 -4.95 -6.56
N GLY A 27 -8.27 -4.70 -5.69
CA GLY A 27 -9.61 -5.27 -5.78
C GLY A 27 -10.37 -4.82 -7.04
N ASN A 28 -10.03 -3.67 -7.60
CA ASN A 28 -10.62 -3.18 -8.85
C ASN A 28 -9.90 -3.70 -10.09
N ILE A 29 -8.57 -3.77 -10.07
CA ILE A 29 -7.77 -4.09 -11.26
C ILE A 29 -7.59 -5.59 -11.47
N LEU A 30 -7.21 -6.36 -10.44
CA LEU A 30 -6.91 -7.78 -10.63
C LEU A 30 -8.07 -8.58 -11.28
N PRO A 31 -9.35 -8.35 -10.90
CA PRO A 31 -10.47 -9.04 -11.55
C PRO A 31 -10.61 -8.74 -13.05
N THR A 32 -10.21 -7.55 -13.52
CA THR A 32 -10.29 -7.21 -14.97
C THR A 32 -9.27 -7.97 -15.80
N PHE A 33 -8.25 -8.55 -15.18
CA PHE A 33 -7.24 -9.42 -15.79
C PHE A 33 -7.53 -10.91 -15.54
N GLY A 34 -8.74 -11.26 -15.09
CA GLY A 34 -9.10 -12.65 -14.84
C GLY A 34 -8.53 -13.24 -13.56
N LEU A 35 -8.08 -12.38 -12.62
CA LEU A 35 -7.58 -12.78 -11.30
C LEU A 35 -8.59 -12.31 -10.23
N PRO A 36 -9.58 -13.14 -9.84
CA PRO A 36 -10.54 -12.78 -8.80
C PRO A 36 -9.84 -12.39 -7.51
N PHE A 37 -10.10 -11.19 -7.03
CA PHE A 37 -9.45 -10.62 -5.85
C PHE A 37 -10.36 -9.58 -5.19
N SER A 38 -10.11 -9.28 -3.92
CA SER A 38 -10.84 -8.23 -3.20
C SER A 38 -9.95 -7.46 -2.24
N ALA A 39 -10.31 -6.22 -1.93
CA ALA A 39 -9.61 -5.41 -0.93
C ALA A 39 -9.55 -6.11 0.44
N ARG A 40 -10.64 -6.77 0.85
CA ARG A 40 -10.67 -7.56 2.10
C ARG A 40 -9.63 -8.66 2.09
N GLN A 41 -9.51 -9.38 0.97
CA GLN A 41 -8.51 -10.44 0.82
C GLN A 41 -7.09 -9.89 0.95
N TYR A 42 -6.80 -8.72 0.38
CA TYR A 42 -5.50 -8.07 0.58
C TYR A 42 -5.22 -7.81 2.07
N MET A 43 -6.18 -7.19 2.77
CA MET A 43 -6.01 -6.78 4.17
C MET A 43 -5.83 -7.96 5.14
N GLU A 44 -6.45 -9.11 4.82
CA GLU A 44 -6.42 -10.32 5.64
C GLU A 44 -5.27 -11.28 5.29
N GLU A 45 -4.95 -11.44 3.99
CA GLU A 45 -4.09 -12.54 3.52
C GLU A 45 -2.77 -12.07 2.88
N PHE A 46 -2.73 -10.87 2.30
CA PHE A 46 -1.62 -10.44 1.43
C PHE A 46 -0.94 -9.14 1.84
N ARG A 47 -1.23 -8.62 3.03
CA ARG A 47 -0.60 -7.40 3.52
C ARG A 47 0.92 -7.54 3.62
N GLY A 48 1.66 -6.58 3.07
CA GLY A 48 3.12 -6.62 2.98
C GLY A 48 3.70 -7.65 2.00
N VAL A 49 2.86 -8.44 1.31
CA VAL A 49 3.32 -9.41 0.31
C VAL A 49 3.67 -8.68 -0.99
N ARG A 50 4.73 -9.13 -1.66
CA ARG A 50 5.16 -8.58 -2.95
C ARG A 50 4.07 -8.76 -4.00
N PHE A 51 3.79 -7.71 -4.75
CA PHE A 51 2.76 -7.71 -5.80
C PHE A 51 2.88 -8.89 -6.78
N ARG A 52 4.09 -9.15 -7.32
CA ARG A 52 4.34 -10.30 -8.21
C ARG A 52 3.95 -11.62 -7.56
N THR A 53 4.26 -11.82 -6.29
CA THR A 53 3.89 -13.03 -5.54
C THR A 53 2.38 -13.18 -5.39
N ILE A 54 1.64 -12.08 -5.20
CA ILE A 54 0.17 -12.10 -5.14
C ILE A 54 -0.39 -12.55 -6.49
N VAL A 55 0.09 -11.94 -7.59
CA VAL A 55 -0.35 -12.27 -8.95
C VAL A 55 -0.04 -13.71 -9.31
N ASP A 56 1.18 -14.19 -9.03
CA ASP A 56 1.58 -15.57 -9.29
C ASP A 56 0.68 -16.55 -8.50
N ASN A 57 0.41 -16.27 -7.22
CA ASN A 57 -0.46 -17.09 -6.39
C ASN A 57 -1.90 -17.18 -6.92
N LEU A 58 -2.45 -16.06 -7.42
CA LEU A 58 -3.76 -16.06 -8.06
C LEU A 58 -3.73 -16.80 -9.40
N GLY A 59 -2.63 -16.67 -10.15
CA GLY A 59 -2.42 -17.33 -11.43
C GLY A 59 -2.38 -18.86 -11.33
N GLU A 60 -1.87 -19.42 -10.22
CA GLU A 60 -1.87 -20.87 -9.97
C GLU A 60 -3.28 -21.48 -10.06
N ARG A 61 -4.32 -20.70 -9.74
CA ARG A 61 -5.72 -21.16 -9.67
C ARG A 61 -6.57 -20.69 -10.83
N ASN A 62 -6.26 -19.52 -11.38
CA ASN A 62 -7.11 -18.83 -12.37
C ASN A 62 -6.48 -18.77 -13.77
N GLY A 63 -5.26 -19.27 -13.92
CA GLY A 63 -4.46 -19.14 -15.14
C GLY A 63 -3.42 -18.03 -14.99
N ALA A 64 -2.15 -18.36 -15.26
CA ALA A 64 -1.07 -17.38 -15.19
C ALA A 64 -1.21 -16.33 -16.29
N LEU A 65 -0.92 -15.08 -15.95
CA LEU A 65 -0.76 -14.03 -16.94
C LEU A 65 0.55 -14.25 -17.69
N ASP A 66 0.53 -14.02 -19.01
CA ASP A 66 1.78 -13.81 -19.73
C ASP A 66 2.40 -12.46 -19.35
N GLU A 67 3.64 -12.24 -19.78
CA GLU A 67 4.40 -11.05 -19.40
C GLU A 67 3.78 -9.76 -19.97
N GLU A 68 3.13 -9.81 -21.14
CA GLU A 68 2.49 -8.63 -21.74
C GLU A 68 1.28 -8.18 -20.91
N HIS A 69 0.40 -9.11 -20.54
CA HIS A 69 -0.75 -8.84 -19.69
C HIS A 69 -0.34 -8.44 -18.28
N PHE A 70 0.73 -9.04 -17.72
CA PHE A 70 1.29 -8.65 -16.44
C PHE A 70 1.75 -7.18 -16.44
N LEU A 71 2.52 -6.78 -17.45
CA LEU A 71 3.03 -5.40 -17.56
C LEU A 71 1.90 -4.38 -17.78
N ALA A 72 0.89 -4.73 -18.58
CA ALA A 72 -0.29 -3.89 -18.78
C ALA A 72 -1.07 -3.69 -17.47
N MET A 73 -1.27 -4.76 -16.71
CA MET A 73 -1.92 -4.73 -15.39
C MET A 73 -1.13 -3.88 -14.38
N GLU A 74 0.19 -4.08 -14.30
CA GLU A 74 1.04 -3.31 -13.38
C GLU A 74 1.02 -1.82 -13.71
N SER A 75 1.07 -1.47 -15.00
CA SER A 75 0.99 -0.08 -15.47
C SER A 75 -0.34 0.57 -15.08
N GLU A 76 -1.46 -0.12 -15.31
CA GLU A 76 -2.78 0.41 -14.97
C GLU A 76 -2.97 0.55 -13.44
N MET A 77 -2.49 -0.43 -12.67
CA MET A 77 -2.47 -0.32 -11.21
C MET A 77 -1.66 0.88 -10.74
N ARG A 78 -0.45 1.08 -11.27
CA ARG A 78 0.42 2.21 -10.91
C ARG A 78 -0.26 3.54 -11.21
N ARG A 79 -0.85 3.66 -12.41
CA ARG A 79 -1.58 4.85 -12.84
C ARG A 79 -2.76 5.16 -11.91
N LEU A 80 -3.57 4.16 -11.59
CA LEU A 80 -4.73 4.33 -10.72
C LEU A 80 -4.31 4.63 -9.27
N MET A 81 -3.29 3.95 -8.76
CA MET A 81 -2.76 4.19 -7.42
C MET A 81 -2.23 5.63 -7.29
N GLU A 82 -1.44 6.10 -8.25
CA GLU A 82 -0.96 7.48 -8.25
C GLU A 82 -2.09 8.51 -8.28
N GLN A 83 -3.14 8.25 -9.07
CA GLN A 83 -4.31 9.13 -9.12
C GLN A 83 -5.01 9.19 -7.76
N ARG A 84 -5.24 8.04 -7.12
CA ARG A 84 -5.92 7.97 -5.81
C ARG A 84 -5.08 8.52 -4.68
N MET A 85 -3.79 8.24 -4.63
CA MET A 85 -2.89 8.83 -3.63
C MET A 85 -2.92 10.36 -3.66
N ARG A 86 -2.92 10.98 -4.85
CA ARG A 86 -2.99 12.45 -4.96
C ARG A 86 -4.31 13.03 -4.47
N ALA A 87 -5.40 12.29 -4.61
CA ALA A 87 -6.74 12.76 -4.31
C ALA A 87 -7.22 12.43 -2.88
N GLU A 88 -6.73 11.32 -2.31
CA GLU A 88 -7.40 10.64 -1.20
C GLU A 88 -6.46 10.16 -0.10
N LEU A 89 -5.15 10.35 -0.23
CA LEU A 89 -4.21 9.92 0.81
C LEU A 89 -4.40 10.74 2.09
N LEU A 90 -4.64 10.04 3.20
CA LEU A 90 -4.84 10.63 4.51
C LEU A 90 -3.69 10.26 5.46
N PRO A 91 -3.33 11.13 6.41
CA PRO A 91 -2.50 10.75 7.55
C PRO A 91 -3.19 9.63 8.35
N ILE A 92 -2.39 8.75 8.96
CA ILE A 92 -2.93 7.86 9.99
C ILE A 92 -3.38 8.67 11.21
N ASP A 93 -4.50 8.27 11.79
CA ASP A 93 -5.07 8.90 12.99
C ASP A 93 -4.02 9.04 14.10
N GLY A 94 -3.86 10.26 14.61
CA GLY A 94 -2.94 10.56 15.71
C GLY A 94 -1.48 10.86 15.29
N ILE A 95 -1.09 10.61 14.03
CA ILE A 95 0.26 10.93 13.55
C ILE A 95 0.57 12.43 13.56
N PRO A 96 -0.32 13.33 13.08
CA PRO A 96 -0.08 14.77 13.16
C PRO A 96 0.19 15.25 14.60
N GLU A 97 -0.59 14.76 15.57
CA GLU A 97 -0.47 15.09 16.98
C GLU A 97 0.83 14.52 17.58
N ALA A 98 1.17 13.28 17.26
CA ALA A 98 2.39 12.64 17.73
C ALA A 98 3.65 13.37 17.22
N LEU A 99 3.70 13.71 15.93
CA LEU A 99 4.82 14.45 15.34
C LEU A 99 4.93 15.86 15.93
N ALA A 100 3.81 16.54 16.17
CA ALA A 100 3.78 17.82 16.87
C ALA A 100 4.38 17.67 18.29
N TRP A 101 3.98 16.66 19.05
CA TRP A 101 4.50 16.43 20.40
C TRP A 101 6.01 16.12 20.42
N ILE A 102 6.50 15.27 19.51
CA ILE A 102 7.92 14.90 19.40
C ILE A 102 8.78 16.13 19.09
N SER A 103 8.35 16.96 18.14
CA SER A 103 9.09 18.16 17.74
C SER A 103 9.28 19.17 18.89
N HIS A 104 8.28 19.34 19.75
CA HIS A 104 8.37 20.22 20.92
C HIS A 104 9.22 19.64 22.04
N SER A 105 9.18 18.32 22.24
CA SER A 105 9.88 17.62 23.33
C SER A 105 11.40 17.56 23.15
N THR A 106 11.91 17.93 21.97
CA THR A 106 13.35 17.91 21.67
C THR A 106 14.02 19.28 21.92
N SER A 107 13.24 20.31 22.30
CA SER A 107 13.71 21.68 22.55
C SER A 107 13.85 22.03 24.04
N ALA A 108 13.67 21.07 24.95
CA ALA A 108 13.82 21.20 26.41
C ALA A 108 14.96 20.32 26.92
#